data_AF-A0A7K2X052-F1
#
_entry.id   AF-A0A7K2X052-F1
#
_cell.length_a   1.000
_cell.length_b   1.000
_cell.length_c   1.000
_cell.angle_alpha   90.00
_cell.angle_beta   90.00
_cell.angle_gamma   90.00
#
_symmetry.space_group_name_H-M   'P 1'
#
loop_
_entity.id
_entity.type
_entity.pdbx_description
1 polymer ?
#
loop_
_entity_poly.entity_id
_entity_poly.type
_entity_poly.pdbx_seq_one_letter_code
_entity_poly.pdbx_strand_id
1 'polypeptide(L)'
;MRRRVRGADGRHLMVERLGDPHGRPIFLMHGTPGSRLGPAPRGLVLYQRGMQLIAYDRPGYGDSDRLQGRSVADVAQDVTTIADALGLERFAVVGRSGGAPHALACAALLPDRVT
;
A
#
# COMPACT_ATOMS: atom_id res chain seq x y z
N MET A 1 9.48 9.23 -0.55
CA MET A 1 9.87 9.13 -1.97
C MET A 1 8.67 8.68 -2.79
N ARG A 2 8.34 9.45 -3.83
CA ARG A 2 7.23 9.21 -4.76
C ARG A 2 7.67 8.23 -5.87
N ARG A 3 6.86 7.22 -6.20
CA ARG A 3 7.16 6.25 -7.28
C ARG A 3 5.88 5.80 -8.00
N ARG A 4 5.89 5.80 -9.33
CA ARG A 4 4.83 5.18 -10.14
C ARG A 4 5.21 3.73 -10.41
N VAL A 5 4.32 2.78 -10.10
CA VAL A 5 4.50 1.35 -10.35
C VAL A 5 3.50 0.92 -11.42
N ARG A 6 3.94 0.17 -12.43
CA ARG A 6 3.07 -0.34 -13.49
C ARG A 6 2.74 -1.80 -13.22
N GLY A 7 1.45 -2.13 -13.14
CA GLY A 7 0.96 -3.49 -13.02
C GLY A 7 0.99 -4.25 -14.34
N ALA A 8 0.88 -5.59 -14.24
CA ALA A 8 0.80 -6.47 -15.41
C ALA A 8 -0.46 -6.19 -16.26
N ASP A 9 -1.53 -5.71 -15.62
CA ASP A 9 -2.77 -5.24 -16.26
C ASP A 9 -2.64 -3.85 -16.93
N GLY A 10 -1.45 -3.28 -16.94
CA GLY A 10 -1.14 -2.00 -17.57
C GLY A 10 -1.51 -0.76 -16.75
N ARG A 11 -2.20 -0.93 -15.60
CA ARG A 11 -2.54 0.18 -14.70
C ARG A 11 -1.31 0.70 -13.98
N HIS A 12 -1.32 1.99 -13.68
CA HIS A 12 -0.32 2.65 -12.88
C HIS A 12 -0.83 2.88 -11.47
N LEU A 13 -0.03 2.47 -10.49
CA LEU A 13 -0.26 2.68 -9.08
C LEU A 13 0.70 3.75 -8.57
N MET A 14 0.16 4.78 -7.94
CA MET A 14 0.92 5.88 -7.37
C MET A 14 1.28 5.56 -5.92
N VAL A 15 2.58 5.38 -5.66
CA VAL A 15 3.12 4.94 -4.37
C VAL A 15 3.95 6.04 -3.72
N GLU A 16 3.88 6.13 -2.40
CA GLU A 16 4.73 6.96 -1.56
C GLU A 16 5.36 6.13 -0.43
N ARG A 17 6.67 6.29 -0.26
CA ARG A 17 7.46 5.68 0.82
C ARG A 17 7.86 6.73 1.85
N LEU A 18 7.60 6.48 3.12
CA LEU A 18 7.98 7.34 4.25
C LEU A 18 8.72 6.53 5.33
N GLY A 19 9.57 7.20 6.11
CA GLY A 19 10.35 6.56 7.18
C GLY A 19 11.70 6.05 6.71
N ASP A 20 12.18 4.97 7.32
CA ASP A 20 13.49 4.37 7.05
C ASP A 20 13.47 3.58 5.72
N PRO A 21 14.35 3.89 4.73
CA PRO A 21 14.50 3.13 3.50
C PRO A 21 14.81 1.63 3.69
N HIS A 22 15.37 1.25 4.84
CA HIS A 22 15.75 -0.12 5.20
C HIS A 22 14.93 -0.70 6.37
N GLY A 23 13.90 0.03 6.81
CA GLY A 23 13.02 -0.39 7.90
C GLY A 23 12.04 -1.49 7.50
N ARG A 24 11.36 -2.06 8.50
CA ARG A 24 10.29 -3.05 8.30
C ARG A 24 9.17 -2.46 7.42
N PRO A 25 8.82 -3.10 6.29
CA PRO A 25 7.81 -2.57 5.37
C PRO A 25 6.40 -2.75 5.92
N ILE A 26 5.61 -1.68 5.85
CA ILE A 26 4.22 -1.64 6.29
C ILE A 26 3.40 -0.95 5.21
N PHE A 27 2.42 -1.66 4.64
CA PHE A 27 1.47 -1.06 3.72
C PHE A 27 0.32 -0.39 4.46
N LEU A 28 0.06 0.89 4.17
CA LEU A 28 -1.08 1.64 4.69
C LEU A 28 -2.21 1.73 3.66
N MET A 29 -3.34 1.07 3.95
CA MET A 29 -4.58 1.24 3.19
C MET A 29 -5.32 2.49 3.68
N HIS A 30 -5.36 3.52 2.83
CA HIS A 30 -6.07 4.76 3.13
C HIS A 30 -7.59 4.52 3.30
N GLY A 31 -8.27 5.43 4.01
CA GLY A 31 -9.72 5.40 4.19
C GLY A 31 -10.52 5.75 2.93
N THR A 32 -11.84 5.82 3.07
CA THR A 32 -12.76 6.21 2.00
C THR A 32 -13.59 7.42 2.42
N PRO A 33 -13.57 8.53 1.67
CA PRO A 33 -12.60 8.85 0.61
C PRO A 33 -11.17 9.04 1.16
N GLY A 34 -10.14 9.00 0.31
CA GLY A 34 -8.76 9.21 0.73
C GLY A 34 -7.73 8.99 -0.39
N SER A 35 -6.45 9.05 -0.06
CA SER A 35 -5.33 8.78 -0.99
C SER A 35 -4.07 8.44 -0.18
N ARG A 36 -2.95 8.19 -0.86
CA ARG A 36 -1.61 8.02 -0.25
C ARG A 36 -1.17 9.23 0.59
N LEU A 37 -1.69 10.42 0.27
CA LEU A 37 -1.38 11.69 0.95
C LEU A 37 -2.23 11.91 2.21
N GLY A 38 -3.05 10.93 2.58
CA GLY A 38 -3.87 10.98 3.78
C GLY A 38 -3.06 10.91 5.08
N PRO A 39 -3.75 10.98 6.24
CA PRO A 39 -3.07 10.97 7.53
C PRO A 39 -2.22 9.71 7.75
N ALA A 40 -0.95 9.94 8.08
CA ALA A 40 0.04 8.92 8.39
C ALA A 40 0.92 9.37 9.56
N PRO A 41 1.59 8.45 10.28
CA PRO A 41 2.63 8.82 11.24
C PRO A 41 3.71 9.69 10.61
N ARG A 42 4.30 10.60 11.38
CA ARG A 42 5.39 11.46 10.90
C ARG A 42 6.56 10.62 10.44
N GLY A 43 7.17 10.98 9.31
CA GLY A 43 8.32 10.28 8.73
C GLY A 43 9.48 10.08 9.72
N LEU A 44 9.79 11.09 10.54
CA LEU A 44 10.83 10.99 11.57
C LEU A 44 10.53 9.92 12.62
N VAL A 45 9.28 9.79 13.05
CA VAL A 45 8.86 8.76 14.02
C VAL A 45 8.99 7.36 13.40
N LEU A 46 8.58 7.20 12.15
CA LEU A 46 8.75 5.95 11.41
C LEU A 46 10.23 5.57 11.28
N TYR A 47 11.07 6.54 10.93
CA TYR A 47 12.52 6.35 10.81
C TYR A 47 13.14 5.88 12.13
N GLN A 48 12.86 6.58 13.23
CA GLN A 48 13.36 6.22 14.56
C GLN A 48 12.90 4.84 15.05
N ARG A 49 11.78 4.33 14.52
CA ARG A 49 11.24 2.99 14.85
C ARG A 49 11.70 1.89 13.88
N GLY A 50 12.58 2.21 12.92
CA GLY A 50 13.03 1.29 11.88
C GLY A 50 11.86 0.77 11.04
N MET A 51 10.94 1.67 10.66
CA MET A 51 9.75 1.35 9.88
C MET A 51 9.76 2.08 8.54
N GLN A 52 9.35 1.36 7.51
CA GLN A 52 9.07 1.90 6.20
C GLN A 52 7.57 1.84 5.94
N LEU A 53 6.92 3.00 5.88
CA LEU A 53 5.52 3.06 5.50
C LEU A 53 5.42 3.16 3.97
N ILE A 54 4.66 2.26 3.37
CA ILE A 54 4.29 2.27 1.96
C ILE A 54 2.81 2.64 1.87
N ALA A 55 2.52 3.85 1.42
CA ALA A 55 1.16 4.28 1.09
C ALA A 55 1.00 4.29 -0.44
N TYR A 56 -0.17 3.94 -0.95
CA TYR A 56 -0.46 4.08 -2.38
C TYR A 56 -1.89 4.55 -2.59
N ASP A 57 -2.14 5.17 -3.73
CA ASP A 57 -3.51 5.50 -4.11
C ASP A 57 -4.19 4.21 -4.60
N ARG A 58 -5.24 3.76 -3.91
CA ARG A 58 -6.03 2.62 -4.39
C ARG A 58 -6.67 2.96 -5.74
N PRO A 59 -7.05 1.97 -6.57
CA PRO A 59 -7.49 2.23 -7.94
C PRO A 59 -8.64 3.24 -8.02
N GLY A 60 -8.50 4.27 -8.86
CA GLY A 60 -9.48 5.35 -9.00
C GLY A 60 -9.40 6.46 -7.95
N TYR A 61 -8.37 6.47 -7.09
CA TYR A 61 -8.04 7.59 -6.21
C TYR A 61 -6.71 8.23 -6.63
N GLY A 62 -6.54 9.49 -6.24
CA GLY A 62 -5.29 10.23 -6.43
C GLY A 62 -4.78 10.15 -7.87
N ASP A 63 -3.52 9.71 -8.04
CA ASP A 63 -2.88 9.59 -9.35
C ASP A 63 -2.78 8.14 -9.84
N SER A 64 -3.53 7.20 -9.22
CA SER A 64 -3.62 5.81 -9.69
C SER A 64 -4.71 5.63 -10.72
N ASP A 65 -4.44 4.80 -11.73
CA ASP A 65 -5.41 4.45 -12.75
C ASP A 65 -6.62 3.71 -12.13
N ARG A 66 -7.79 3.89 -12.74
CA ARG A 66 -9.04 3.25 -12.30
C ARG A 66 -9.04 1.76 -12.65
N LEU A 67 -9.52 0.93 -11.72
CA LEU A 67 -9.95 -0.44 -11.98
C LEU A 67 -11.48 -0.48 -11.94
N GLN A 68 -12.12 -0.69 -13.08
CA GLN A 68 -13.57 -0.76 -13.17
C GLN A 68 -14.09 -2.08 -12.59
N GLY A 69 -15.19 -2.03 -11.82
CA GLY A 69 -15.77 -3.23 -11.22
C GLY A 69 -14.96 -3.81 -10.05
N ARG A 70 -13.98 -3.08 -9.52
CA ARG A 70 -13.09 -3.59 -8.47
C ARG A 70 -13.85 -4.10 -7.24
N SER A 71 -13.35 -5.19 -6.68
CA SER A 71 -13.74 -5.74 -5.40
C SER A 71 -12.76 -5.29 -4.30
N VAL A 72 -13.08 -5.59 -3.04
CA VAL A 72 -12.13 -5.39 -1.93
C VAL A 72 -10.91 -6.32 -2.07
N ALA A 73 -11.07 -7.51 -2.66
CA ALA A 73 -10.03 -8.52 -2.80
C ALA A 73 -8.92 -8.10 -3.77
N ASP A 74 -9.23 -7.26 -4.76
CA ASP A 74 -8.28 -6.82 -5.80
C ASP A 74 -7.08 -6.04 -5.23
N VAL A 75 -7.21 -5.54 -3.99
CA VAL A 75 -6.10 -4.95 -3.23
C VAL A 75 -4.90 -5.89 -3.12
N ALA A 76 -5.11 -7.21 -3.04
CA ALA A 76 -4.04 -8.18 -2.89
C ALA A 76 -3.12 -8.17 -4.12
N GLN A 77 -3.70 -8.03 -5.32
CA GLN A 77 -2.94 -7.94 -6.56
C GLN A 77 -2.15 -6.63 -6.66
N ASP A 78 -2.76 -5.50 -6.28
CA ASP A 78 -2.10 -4.20 -6.27
C ASP A 78 -0.94 -4.16 -5.26
N VAL A 79 -1.15 -4.69 -4.05
CA VAL A 79 -0.11 -4.77 -3.00
C VAL A 79 1.02 -5.70 -3.43
N THR A 80 0.71 -6.86 -4.01
CA THR A 80 1.71 -7.78 -4.58
C THR A 80 2.56 -7.09 -5.64
N THR A 81 1.90 -6.42 -6.59
CA THR A 81 2.56 -5.66 -7.66
C THR A 81 3.52 -4.61 -7.09
N ILE A 82 3.08 -3.84 -6.09
CA ILE A 82 3.91 -2.83 -5.46
C ILE A 82 5.05 -3.48 -4.67
N ALA A 83 4.79 -4.52 -3.89
CA ALA A 83 5.78 -5.21 -3.09
C ALA A 83 6.89 -5.79 -3.97
N ASP A 84 6.53 -6.43 -5.08
CA ASP A 84 7.49 -7.04 -6.01
C ASP A 84 8.34 -5.95 -6.71
N ALA A 85 7.72 -4.84 -7.13
CA ALA A 85 8.44 -3.70 -7.71
C ALA A 85 9.39 -3.01 -6.72
N LEU A 86 9.17 -3.18 -5.41
CA LEU A 86 10.00 -2.69 -4.32
C LEU A 86 10.98 -3.75 -3.77
N GLY A 87 10.92 -5.00 -4.23
CA GLY A 87 11.74 -6.10 -3.71
C GLY A 87 11.40 -6.53 -2.28
N LEU A 88 10.13 -6.42 -1.87
CA LEU A 88 9.68 -6.70 -0.51
C LEU A 88 9.04 -8.08 -0.41
N GLU A 89 9.72 -9.08 0.14
CA GLU A 89 9.18 -10.45 0.23
C GLU A 89 8.02 -10.56 1.24
N ARG A 90 8.20 -10.01 2.45
CA ARG A 90 7.18 -9.96 3.52
C ARG A 90 6.97 -8.55 4.02
N PHE A 91 5.75 -8.25 4.49
CA PHE A 91 5.35 -6.93 4.96
C PHE A 91 4.17 -7.00 5.93
N ALA A 92 4.02 -5.98 6.77
CA ALA A 92 2.79 -5.80 7.54
C ALA A 92 1.77 -4.99 6.73
N VAL A 93 0.49 -5.07 7.11
CA VAL A 93 -0.59 -4.27 6.55
C VAL A 93 -1.36 -3.57 7.66
N VAL A 94 -1.76 -2.32 7.41
CA VAL A 94 -2.64 -1.56 8.29
C VAL A 94 -3.69 -0.85 7.46
N GLY A 95 -4.94 -0.85 7.92
CA GLY A 95 -6.04 -0.20 7.24
C GLY A 95 -6.76 0.77 8.16
N ARG A 96 -7.07 1.96 7.63
CA ARG A 96 -7.81 3.00 8.37
C ARG A 96 -9.23 3.10 7.82
N SER A 97 -10.26 2.95 8.65
CA SER A 97 -11.66 3.13 8.25
C SER A 97 -11.98 2.31 6.98
N GLY A 98 -12.37 2.92 5.86
CA GLY A 98 -12.60 2.26 4.57
C GLY A 98 -11.39 1.50 3.98
N GLY A 99 -10.20 1.66 4.56
CA GLY A 99 -9.01 0.85 4.26
C GLY A 99 -8.94 -0.47 5.05
N ALA A 100 -9.67 -0.61 6.16
CA ALA A 100 -9.63 -1.80 7.01
C ALA A 100 -10.06 -3.09 6.28
N PRO A 101 -11.15 -3.11 5.48
CA PRO A 101 -11.50 -4.30 4.70
C PRO A 101 -10.39 -4.73 3.72
N HIS A 102 -9.62 -3.76 3.21
CA HIS A 102 -8.56 -4.02 2.24
C HIS A 102 -7.30 -4.57 2.91
N ALA A 103 -6.96 -4.08 4.10
CA ALA A 103 -5.89 -4.66 4.91
C ALA A 103 -6.25 -6.12 5.31
N LEU A 104 -7.50 -6.37 5.70
CA LEU A 104 -7.97 -7.72 6.03
C LEU A 104 -7.92 -8.65 4.81
N ALA A 105 -8.32 -8.17 3.63
CA ALA A 105 -8.21 -8.93 2.39
C ALA A 105 -6.76 -9.26 2.03
N CYS A 106 -5.81 -8.35 2.27
CA CYS A 106 -4.38 -8.67 2.09
C CYS A 106 -3.94 -9.79 3.04
N ALA A 107 -4.29 -9.71 4.33
CA ALA A 107 -3.94 -10.74 5.30
C ALA A 107 -4.55 -12.11 4.94
N ALA A 108 -5.78 -12.13 4.41
CA ALA A 108 -6.46 -13.35 4.01
C ALA A 108 -5.93 -13.96 2.71
N LEU A 109 -5.58 -13.13 1.72
CA LEU A 109 -5.22 -13.57 0.37
C LEU A 109 -3.71 -13.68 0.13
N LEU A 110 -2.90 -13.09 1.02
CA LEU A 110 -1.43 -13.12 0.95
C LEU A 110 -0.84 -13.68 2.27
N PRO A 111 -1.29 -14.83 2.78
CA PRO A 111 -0.93 -15.32 4.11
C PRO A 111 0.58 -15.55 4.28
N ASP A 112 1.30 -15.91 3.22
CA ASP A 112 2.74 -16.16 3.28
C ASP A 112 3.58 -14.87 3.22
N ARG A 113 2.96 -13.74 2.89
CA ARG A 113 3.63 -12.45 2.75
C ARG A 113 3.28 -11.47 3.86
N VAL A 114 2.08 -11.56 4.42
CA VAL A 114 1.64 -10.69 5.51
C VAL A 114 2.12 -11.25 6.86
N THR A 115 2.86 -10.42 7.62
CA THR A 115 3.32 -10.75 8.99
C THR A 115 2.39 -10.21 10.06
#